data_AF-A0A835VE12-F1
#
_entry.id   AF-A0A835VE12-F1
#
_cell.length_a   1.000
_cell.length_b   1.000
_cell.length_c   1.000
_cell.angle_alpha   90.00
_cell.angle_beta   90.00
_cell.angle_gamma   90.00
#
_symmetry.space_group_name_H-M   'P 1'
#
loop_
_entity.id
_entity.type
_entity.pdbx_description
1 polymer ?
#
loop_
_entity_poly.entity_id
_entity_poly.type
_entity_poly.pdbx_seq_one_letter_code
_entity_poly.pdbx_strand_id
1 'polypeptide(L)'
;MLLGEIENGGVVDSSHQGLLFLLCVLCPPDGSKVRVGKLTPFSIGTLRNIRDFLGVKFVIKPEPVTNTVILKCVGCGMKNLSRKIS
;
A
#
# COMPACT_ATOMS: atom_id res chain seq x y z
N MET A 1 -4.37 -21.07 9.01
CA MET A 1 -3.43 -20.33 8.14
C MET A 1 -3.52 -20.87 6.72
N LEU A 2 -3.07 -20.10 5.73
CA LEU A 2 -3.50 -20.11 4.32
C LEU A 2 -4.97 -19.73 4.11
N LEU A 3 -5.93 -20.59 4.46
CA LEU A 3 -7.36 -20.31 4.21
C LEU A 3 -7.86 -19.02 4.87
N GLY A 4 -7.36 -18.69 6.06
CA GLY A 4 -7.70 -17.43 6.73
C GLY A 4 -7.13 -16.18 6.03
N GLU A 5 -5.97 -16.28 5.36
CA GLU A 5 -5.45 -15.16 4.54
C GLU A 5 -6.25 -15.03 3.24
N ILE A 6 -6.67 -16.14 2.64
CA ILE A 6 -7.57 -16.15 1.49
C ILE A 6 -8.93 -15.53 1.85
N GLU A 7 -9.48 -15.88 3.01
CA GLU A 7 -10.74 -15.34 3.54
C GLU A 7 -10.64 -13.84 3.86
N ASN A 8 -9.52 -13.39 4.44
CA ASN A 8 -9.25 -11.96 4.67
C ASN A 8 -9.21 -11.14 3.37
N GLY A 9 -8.94 -11.79 2.23
CA GLY A 9 -8.94 -11.19 0.90
C GLY A 9 -7.87 -10.13 0.67
N GLY A 10 -8.03 -9.39 -0.43
CA GLY A 10 -7.03 -8.42 -0.89
C GLY A 10 -6.03 -9.00 -1.89
N VAL A 11 -5.19 -8.14 -2.46
CA VAL A 11 -4.20 -8.54 -3.48
C VAL A 11 -2.90 -9.09 -2.90
N VAL A 12 -2.68 -8.90 -1.59
CA VAL A 12 -1.52 -9.40 -0.83
C VAL A 12 -2.00 -9.84 0.56
N ASP A 13 -1.27 -10.78 1.16
CA ASP A 13 -1.50 -11.20 2.54
C ASP A 13 -1.21 -10.07 3.55
N SER A 14 -1.59 -10.32 4.80
CA SER A 14 -1.41 -9.39 5.93
C SER A 14 0.04 -8.98 6.20
N SER A 15 1.04 -9.80 5.83
CA SER A 15 2.47 -9.56 6.06
C SER A 15 3.11 -8.67 5.00
N HIS A 16 2.58 -8.69 3.77
CA HIS A 16 3.14 -7.95 2.62
C HIS A 16 2.47 -6.60 2.35
N GLN A 17 1.40 -6.25 3.08
CA GLN A 17 0.69 -4.97 2.93
C GLN A 17 1.63 -3.74 3.00
N GLY A 18 2.54 -3.70 3.97
CA GLY A 18 3.48 -2.58 4.14
C GLY A 18 4.40 -2.39 2.93
N LEU A 19 4.93 -3.49 2.37
CA LEU A 19 5.75 -3.46 1.16
C LEU A 19 4.95 -2.96 -0.04
N LEU A 20 3.71 -3.44 -0.21
CA LEU A 20 2.82 -2.96 -1.26
C LEU A 20 2.61 -1.45 -1.20
N PHE A 21 2.35 -0.90 -0.01
CA PHE A 21 2.15 0.54 0.16
C PHE A 21 3.40 1.35 -0.19
N LEU A 22 4.58 0.87 0.22
CA LEU A 22 5.85 1.49 -0.13
C LEU A 22 6.04 1.52 -1.65
N LEU A 23 5.79 0.39 -2.33
CA LEU A 23 5.92 0.34 -3.80
C LEU A 23 4.95 1.29 -4.50
N CYS A 24 3.68 1.38 -4.05
CA CYS A 24 2.70 2.32 -4.61
C CYS A 24 3.13 3.79 -4.50
N VAL A 25 3.78 4.17 -3.39
CA VAL A 25 4.21 5.57 -3.21
C VAL A 25 5.52 5.89 -3.92
N LEU A 26 6.38 4.90 -4.20
CA LEU A 26 7.61 5.11 -4.96
C LEU A 26 7.40 5.19 -6.48
N CYS A 27 6.19 4.95 -6.96
CA CYS A 27 5.82 5.14 -8.36
C CYS A 27 6.02 6.60 -8.83
N PRO A 28 6.04 6.83 -10.16
CA PRO A 28 5.84 8.16 -10.74
C PRO A 28 4.61 8.90 -10.14
N PRO A 29 4.44 10.21 -10.39
CA PRO A 29 3.30 11.00 -9.92
C PRO A 29 1.93 10.62 -10.54
N ASP A 30 1.66 9.32 -10.64
CA ASP A 30 0.45 8.69 -11.15
C ASP A 30 -0.35 8.05 -10.01
N GLY A 31 -1.65 7.85 -10.27
CA GLY A 31 -2.57 7.27 -9.31
C GLY A 31 -2.38 5.76 -9.15
N SER A 32 -2.10 5.32 -7.92
CA SER A 32 -2.17 3.90 -7.53
C SER A 32 -3.47 3.61 -6.79
N LYS A 33 -4.13 2.48 -7.12
CA LYS A 33 -5.32 1.97 -6.41
C LYS A 33 -5.13 0.49 -6.10
N VAL A 34 -5.18 0.13 -4.83
CA VAL A 34 -5.03 -1.25 -4.37
C VAL A 34 -6.16 -1.64 -3.42
N ARG A 35 -6.46 -2.94 -3.35
CA ARG A 35 -7.38 -3.52 -2.38
C ARG A 35 -6.60 -4.49 -1.49
N VAL A 36 -6.69 -4.33 -0.18
CA VAL A 36 -6.08 -5.24 0.80
C VAL A 36 -7.14 -5.72 1.79
N GLY A 37 -6.88 -6.82 2.48
CA GLY A 37 -7.71 -7.24 3.62
C GLY A 37 -7.64 -6.23 4.78
N LYS A 38 -8.08 -6.64 5.97
CA LYS A 38 -8.02 -5.79 7.17
C LYS A 38 -6.58 -5.28 7.40
N LEU A 39 -6.45 -3.98 7.70
CA LEU A 39 -5.15 -3.38 7.99
C LEU A 39 -4.59 -3.92 9.32
N THR A 40 -3.33 -4.36 9.29
CA THR A 40 -2.61 -4.75 10.50
C THR A 40 -2.04 -3.53 11.23
N PRO A 41 -1.73 -3.62 12.53
CA PRO A 41 -1.05 -2.54 13.25
C PRO A 41 0.27 -2.13 12.58
N PHE A 42 1.00 -3.10 12.02
CA PHE A 42 2.24 -2.85 11.27
C PHE A 42 1.97 -2.03 10.01
N SER A 43 0.99 -2.43 9.20
CA SER A 43 0.57 -1.72 7.98
C SER A 43 0.15 -0.27 8.27
N ILE A 44 -0.56 -0.04 9.38
CA ILE A 44 -0.93 1.31 9.81
C ILE A 44 0.31 2.12 10.19
N GLY A 45 1.28 1.50 10.87
CA GLY A 45 2.60 2.11 11.14
C GLY A 45 3.32 2.50 9.85
N THR A 46 3.34 1.62 8.84
CA THR A 46 3.91 1.91 7.53
C THR A 46 3.24 3.11 6.86
N LEU A 47 1.90 3.19 6.88
CA LEU A 47 1.16 4.33 6.32
C LEU A 47 1.51 5.66 7.00
N ARG A 48 1.72 5.65 8.33
CA ARG A 48 2.19 6.83 9.07
C ARG A 48 3.60 7.23 8.67
N ASN A 49 4.52 6.28 8.61
CA ASN A 49 5.90 6.53 8.17
C ASN A 49 5.94 7.08 6.74
N ILE A 50 5.16 6.52 5.82
CA ILE A 50 5.07 7.02 4.44
C ILE A 50 4.63 8.48 4.42
N ARG A 51 3.60 8.84 5.21
CA ARG A 51 3.16 10.23 5.32
C ARG A 51 4.28 11.13 5.86
N ASP A 52 4.98 10.70 6.90
CA ASP A 52 5.94 11.54 7.62
C ASP A 52 7.26 11.70 6.84
N PHE A 53 7.72 10.66 6.12
CA PHE A 53 8.98 10.68 5.37
C PHE A 53 8.82 11.06 3.89
N LEU A 54 7.73 10.68 3.23
CA LEU A 54 7.52 10.89 1.79
C LEU A 54 6.43 11.92 1.49
N GLY A 55 5.69 12.40 2.49
CA GLY A 55 4.61 13.38 2.31
C GLY A 55 3.36 12.83 1.60
N VAL A 56 3.33 11.54 1.26
CA VAL A 56 2.21 10.93 0.53
C VAL A 56 1.14 10.46 1.50
N LYS A 57 -0.12 10.80 1.22
CA LYS A 57 -1.28 10.34 1.98
C LYS A 57 -2.11 9.37 1.17
N PHE A 58 -2.53 8.28 1.79
CA PHE A 58 -3.50 7.37 1.21
C PHE A 58 -4.93 7.80 1.54
N VAL A 59 -5.79 7.79 0.53
CA VAL A 59 -7.25 7.78 0.71
C VAL A 59 -7.67 6.34 0.98
N ILE A 60 -8.24 6.10 2.16
CA ILE A 60 -8.62 4.77 2.65
C ILE A 60 -10.14 4.68 2.66
N LYS A 61 -10.71 3.72 1.94
CA LYS A 61 -12.16 3.48 1.88
C LYS A 61 -12.48 2.01 2.20
N PRO A 62 -13.29 1.72 3.23
CA PRO A 62 -13.74 0.35 3.49
C PRO A 62 -14.66 -0.13 2.36
N GLU A 63 -14.62 -1.43 2.06
CA GLU A 63 -15.54 -2.10 1.14
C GLU A 63 -16.29 -3.22 1.89
N PRO A 64 -17.51 -2.94 2.41
CA PRO A 64 -18.23 -3.85 3.30
C PRO A 64 -18.58 -5.19 2.68
N VAL A 65 -18.84 -5.23 1.37
CA VAL A 65 -19.27 -6.45 0.65
C VAL A 65 -18.19 -7.54 0.70
N THR A 66 -16.92 -7.15 0.65
CA THR A 66 -15.78 -8.07 0.63
C THR A 66 -15.00 -8.06 1.94
N ASN A 67 -15.44 -7.30 2.94
CA ASN A 67 -14.70 -7.05 4.18
C ASN A 67 -13.24 -6.57 3.96
N THR A 68 -12.99 -5.89 2.84
CA THR A 68 -11.66 -5.39 2.47
C THR A 68 -11.58 -3.87 2.54
N VAL A 69 -10.40 -3.33 2.25
CA VAL A 69 -10.13 -1.90 2.24
C VAL A 69 -9.48 -1.51 0.91
N ILE A 70 -10.02 -0.49 0.27
CA ILE A 70 -9.45 0.13 -0.93
C ILE A 70 -8.58 1.31 -0.51
N LEU A 71 -7.30 1.29 -0.90
CA LEU A 71 -6.36 2.38 -0.71
C LEU A 71 -6.01 3.02 -2.05
N LYS A 72 -5.95 4.35 -2.06
CA LYS A 72 -5.49 5.13 -3.22
C LYS A 72 -4.42 6.14 -2.81
N CYS A 73 -3.39 6.30 -3.62
CA CYS A 73 -2.38 7.36 -3.46
C CYS A 73 -1.93 7.87 -4.83
N VAL A 74 -1.19 8.97 -4.82
CA VAL A 74 -0.40 9.43 -5.96
C VAL A 74 1.07 9.24 -5.58
N GLY A 75 1.87 8.64 -6.47
CA GLY A 75 3.29 8.39 -6.20
C GLY A 75 4.10 9.67 -5.99
N CYS A 76 5.24 9.58 -5.30
CA CYS A 76 6.13 10.71 -5.03
C CYS A 76 7.13 10.97 -6.16
N GLY A 77 7.17 10.13 -7.20
CA GLY A 77 8.06 10.32 -8.35
C GLY A 77 9.52 9.96 -8.09
N MET A 78 9.79 9.10 -7.11
CA MET A 78 11.16 8.73 -6.74
C MET A 78 11.84 7.95 -7.88
N LYS A 79 13.05 8.36 -8.24
CA LYS A 79 13.88 7.67 -9.25
C LYS A 79 15.02 6.94 -8.55
N ASN A 80 15.41 5.80 -9.09
CA ASN A 80 16.60 5.08 -8.61
C ASN A 80 17.86 5.89 -8.94
N LEU A 81 18.42 6.57 -7.93
CA LEU A 81 19.61 7.42 -8.05
C LEU A 81 20.89 6.64 -8.37
N SER A 82 20.92 5.33 -8.07
CA SER A 82 22.08 4.47 -8.30
C SER A 82 22.13 3.90 -9.73
N ARG A 83 21.04 4.04 -10.51
CA ARG A 83 21.01 3.56 -11.89
C ARG A 83 21.84 4.49 -12.78
N LYS A 84 22.92 3.98 -13.37
CA LYS A 84 23.65 4.67 -14.45
C LYS A 84 22.74 4.76 -15.68
N ILE A 85 22.64 5.95 -16.24
CA ILE A 85 22.02 6.18 -17.54
C ILE A 85 23.11 5.92 -18.58
N SER A 86 22.95 4.88 -19.40
CA SER A 86 23.82 4.58 -20.53
C SER A 86 23.36 5.30 -21.78
#